data_AF-A0A165P6Y4-F1
#
_entry.id   AF-A0A165P6Y4-F1
#
_cell.length_a   1.000
_cell.length_b   1.000
_cell.length_c   1.000
_cell.angle_alpha   90.00
_cell.angle_beta   90.00
_cell.angle_gamma   90.00
#
_symmetry.space_group_name_H-M   'P 1'
#
loop_
_entity.id
_entity.type
_entity.pdbx_description
1 polymer ?
#
loop_
_entity_poly.entity_id
_entity_poly.type
_entity_poly.pdbx_seq_one_letter_code
_entity_poly.pdbx_strand_id
1 'polypeptide(L)'
;MLNSQLIGSYISKLRKEKDFTQVELAEQLNISHQAVSKWERGESLPDIGTLVSLAALFQTSVDVLLSGGSRTVSSNHVGQMVNQLATHQLEGAASLLNAGDTDVYEFIAIAPLLKTGVIEEVIQHVNEERLNLEHVIQLAPFVNETLLGKLLTKLKIEECSWEQVESLAPFLPKPFLSDLLTKVNAPVTLANLLHLAPFLAGEIQSLMQQIDIEQINWHDIERLAPFISSDQLTDIIQKCNDSIETMRQLVAVAPFLEKEHIESIFLQTESISISKNDVLALAPFVSKSLLERLISSLKPNELTIQDVLALAPFLSNSTIENLLVEK
;
A
#
# COMPACT_ATOMS: atom_id res chain seq x y z
N MET A 1 -4.84 8.08 -16.92
CA MET A 1 -3.39 7.88 -17.10
C MET A 1 -3.03 7.77 -18.58
N LEU A 2 -1.81 8.13 -18.94
CA LEU A 2 -1.29 8.03 -20.32
C LEU A 2 -1.29 6.58 -20.82
N ASN A 3 -1.61 6.38 -22.10
CA ASN A 3 -1.61 5.05 -22.72
C ASN A 3 -0.27 4.79 -23.44
N SER A 4 0.65 4.10 -22.75
CA SER A 4 1.99 3.82 -23.27
C SER A 4 1.98 3.00 -24.56
N GLN A 5 1.01 2.10 -24.72
CA GLN A 5 0.88 1.28 -25.93
C GLN A 5 0.52 2.14 -27.14
N LEU A 6 -0.44 3.06 -26.99
CA LEU A 6 -0.83 3.98 -28.06
C LEU A 6 0.32 4.92 -28.42
N ILE A 7 0.95 5.55 -27.42
CA ILE A 7 2.09 6.44 -27.61
C ILE A 7 3.24 5.70 -28.32
N GLY A 8 3.61 4.51 -27.84
CA GLY A 8 4.65 3.67 -28.39
C GLY A 8 4.41 3.27 -29.85
N SER A 9 3.18 2.82 -30.14
CA SER A 9 2.79 2.45 -31.51
C SER A 9 2.86 3.64 -32.47
N TYR A 10 2.52 4.85 -31.99
CA TYR A 10 2.57 6.07 -32.77
C TYR A 10 4.01 6.54 -33.01
N ILE A 11 4.90 6.45 -32.02
CA ILE A 11 6.35 6.68 -32.20
C ILE A 11 6.92 5.73 -33.25
N SER A 12 6.57 4.44 -33.19
CA SER A 12 7.00 3.43 -34.17
C SER A 12 6.51 3.77 -35.58
N LYS A 13 5.29 4.26 -35.72
CA LYS A 13 4.72 4.74 -36.98
C LYS A 13 5.52 5.92 -37.53
N LEU A 14 5.71 6.98 -36.75
CA LEU A 14 6.44 8.19 -37.18
C LEU A 14 7.90 7.87 -37.56
N ARG A 15 8.57 6.99 -36.81
CA ARG A 15 9.91 6.50 -37.15
C ARG A 15 9.94 5.84 -38.53
N LYS A 16 8.99 4.94 -38.80
CA LYS A 16 8.89 4.24 -40.09
C LYS A 16 8.57 5.19 -41.23
N GLU A 17 7.75 6.21 -41.00
CA GLU A 17 7.46 7.26 -41.99
C GLU A 17 8.68 8.13 -42.34
N LYS A 18 9.70 8.17 -41.47
CA LYS A 18 10.99 8.79 -41.71
C LYS A 18 12.07 7.82 -42.22
N ASP A 19 11.69 6.56 -42.49
CA ASP A 19 12.60 5.48 -42.91
C ASP A 19 13.78 5.20 -41.96
N PHE A 20 13.62 5.48 -40.67
CA PHE A 20 14.65 5.19 -39.66
C PHE A 20 14.51 3.78 -39.09
N THR A 21 15.63 3.12 -38.80
CA THR A 21 15.71 1.97 -37.90
C THR A 21 15.60 2.43 -36.43
N GLN A 22 15.32 1.50 -35.51
CA GLN A 22 15.31 1.84 -34.08
C GLN A 22 16.69 2.34 -33.59
N VAL A 23 17.78 1.83 -34.19
CA VAL A 23 19.16 2.25 -33.87
C VAL A 23 19.39 3.68 -34.34
N GLU A 24 19.02 4.00 -35.58
CA GLU A 24 19.17 5.36 -36.12
C GLU A 24 18.33 6.38 -35.32
N LEU A 25 17.09 6.04 -34.94
CA LEU A 25 16.31 6.92 -34.07
C LEU A 25 17.00 7.15 -32.71
N ALA A 26 17.57 6.10 -32.13
CA ALA A 26 18.29 6.21 -30.87
C ALA A 26 19.55 7.09 -31.00
N GLU A 27 20.28 6.99 -32.11
CA GLU A 27 21.43 7.85 -32.42
C GLU A 27 21.02 9.32 -32.59
N GLN A 28 19.93 9.60 -33.31
CA GLN A 28 19.41 10.97 -33.49
C GLN A 28 19.02 11.63 -32.16
N LEU A 29 18.55 10.84 -31.19
CA LEU A 29 18.14 11.32 -29.87
C LEU A 29 19.23 11.20 -28.80
N ASN A 30 20.42 10.68 -29.16
CA ASN A 30 21.52 10.40 -28.24
C ASN A 30 21.11 9.56 -27.01
N ILE A 31 20.37 8.47 -27.26
CA ILE A 31 19.87 7.53 -26.26
C ILE A 31 20.21 6.08 -26.62
N SER A 32 19.91 5.14 -25.73
CA SER A 32 20.08 3.72 -26.05
C SER A 32 19.00 3.20 -27.00
N HIS A 33 19.40 2.34 -27.93
CA HIS A 33 18.47 1.56 -28.77
C HIS A 33 17.42 0.81 -27.94
N GLN A 34 17.81 0.29 -26.77
CA GLN A 34 16.90 -0.42 -25.87
C GLN A 34 15.76 0.48 -25.39
N ALA A 35 16.02 1.78 -25.15
CA ALA A 35 14.98 2.72 -24.74
C ALA A 35 13.91 2.87 -25.84
N VAL A 36 14.33 3.14 -27.09
CA VAL A 36 13.41 3.20 -28.25
C VAL A 36 12.60 1.91 -28.38
N SER A 37 13.27 0.76 -28.26
CA SER A 37 12.63 -0.54 -28.36
C SER A 37 11.55 -0.77 -27.31
N LYS A 38 11.81 -0.38 -26.04
CA LYS A 38 10.85 -0.46 -24.94
C LYS A 38 9.67 0.51 -25.15
N TRP A 39 9.94 1.73 -25.62
CA TRP A 39 8.88 2.70 -25.92
C TRP A 39 7.92 2.19 -26.98
N GLU A 40 8.44 1.67 -28.10
CA GLU A 40 7.60 1.17 -29.19
C GLU A 40 6.75 -0.05 -28.80
N ARG A 41 7.16 -0.78 -27.76
CA ARG A 41 6.39 -1.90 -27.17
C ARG A 41 5.48 -1.48 -26.01
N GLY A 42 5.45 -0.21 -25.65
CA GLY A 42 4.66 0.31 -24.52
C GLY A 42 5.18 -0.09 -23.13
N GLU A 43 6.40 -0.66 -23.05
CA GLU A 43 7.03 -1.14 -21.80
C GLU A 43 7.58 0.01 -20.95
N SER A 44 7.88 1.15 -21.56
CA SER A 44 8.26 2.40 -20.88
C SER A 44 7.83 3.60 -21.69
N LEU A 45 7.91 4.79 -21.11
CA LEU A 45 7.65 6.06 -21.80
C LEU A 45 8.96 6.85 -21.99
N PRO A 46 9.06 7.70 -23.03
CA PRO A 46 10.11 8.70 -23.11
C PRO A 46 9.96 9.72 -21.98
N ASP A 47 11.09 10.25 -21.47
CA ASP A 47 11.05 11.36 -20.52
C ASP A 47 10.60 12.67 -21.20
N ILE A 48 10.34 13.70 -20.40
CA ILE A 48 9.85 14.99 -20.89
C ILE A 48 10.79 15.63 -21.92
N GLY A 49 12.10 15.62 -21.70
CA GLY A 49 13.07 16.19 -22.65
C GLY A 49 13.10 15.43 -23.97
N THR A 50 12.97 14.11 -23.91
CA THR A 50 12.92 13.25 -25.10
C THR A 50 11.61 13.43 -25.86
N LEU A 51 10.48 13.63 -25.17
CA LEU A 51 9.20 13.93 -25.82
C LEU A 51 9.27 15.21 -26.66
N VAL A 52 9.89 16.27 -26.14
CA VAL A 52 10.12 17.52 -26.89
C VAL A 52 11.03 17.28 -28.10
N SER A 53 12.09 16.49 -27.92
CA SER A 53 13.03 16.14 -29.00
C SER A 53 12.36 15.31 -30.10
N LEU A 54 11.53 14.34 -29.73
CA LEU A 54 10.73 13.52 -30.64
C LEU A 54 9.72 14.37 -31.42
N ALA A 55 9.03 15.29 -30.74
CA ALA A 55 8.07 16.19 -31.36
C ALA A 55 8.74 17.04 -32.45
N ALA A 56 9.91 17.61 -32.14
CA ALA A 56 10.71 18.37 -33.11
C ALA A 56 11.19 17.49 -34.28
N LEU A 57 11.77 16.32 -33.99
CA LEU A 57 12.30 15.39 -35.00
C LEU A 57 11.23 14.94 -36.00
N PHE A 58 10.03 14.61 -35.50
CA PHE A 58 8.92 14.15 -36.32
C PHE A 58 8.01 15.26 -36.82
N GLN A 59 8.29 16.53 -36.49
CA GLN A 59 7.49 17.69 -36.90
C GLN A 59 6.02 17.57 -36.47
N THR A 60 5.80 17.14 -35.22
CA THR A 60 4.50 17.01 -34.57
C THR A 60 4.49 17.78 -33.24
N SER A 61 3.36 17.87 -32.54
CA SER A 61 3.32 18.39 -31.18
C SER A 61 3.47 17.29 -30.14
N VAL A 62 3.89 17.68 -28.93
CA VAL A 62 3.92 16.79 -27.77
C VAL A 62 2.52 16.25 -27.46
N ASP A 63 1.48 17.09 -27.55
CA ASP A 63 0.10 16.67 -27.32
C ASP A 63 -0.31 15.52 -28.25
N VAL A 64 0.06 15.62 -29.54
CA VAL A 64 -0.22 14.58 -30.54
C VAL A 64 0.58 13.30 -30.27
N LEU A 65 1.81 13.42 -29.74
CA LEU A 65 2.57 12.24 -29.30
C LEU A 65 1.89 11.55 -28.12
N LEU A 66 1.54 12.30 -27.08
CA LEU A 66 0.92 11.78 -25.86
C LEU A 66 -0.49 11.23 -26.10
N SER A 67 -1.20 11.69 -27.13
CA SER A 67 -2.50 11.17 -27.55
C SER A 67 -2.41 9.96 -28.49
N GLY A 68 -1.20 9.47 -28.80
CA GLY A 68 -0.99 8.36 -29.74
C GLY A 68 -1.42 8.69 -31.17
N GLY A 69 -1.33 9.96 -31.58
CA GLY A 69 -1.72 10.42 -32.92
C GLY A 69 -3.20 10.74 -33.08
N SER A 70 -4.01 10.62 -32.01
CA SER A 70 -5.40 11.06 -32.04
C SER A 70 -5.46 12.59 -32.05
N ARG A 71 -6.16 13.15 -33.05
CA ARG A 71 -6.46 14.59 -33.14
C ARG A 71 -7.69 15.00 -32.32
N THR A 72 -8.17 14.15 -31.42
CA THR A 72 -9.20 14.57 -30.45
C THR A 72 -8.71 15.85 -29.79
N VAL A 73 -9.57 16.87 -29.79
CA VAL A 73 -9.34 18.22 -29.28
C VAL A 73 -9.21 18.16 -27.76
N SER A 74 -8.19 17.48 -27.26
CA SER A 74 -7.71 17.63 -25.91
C SER A 74 -6.80 18.84 -25.97
N SER A 75 -7.29 19.95 -25.42
CA SER A 75 -6.53 21.12 -24.93
C SER A 75 -5.05 21.12 -25.31
N ASN A 76 -4.62 22.07 -26.16
CA ASN A 76 -3.21 22.30 -26.57
C ASN A 76 -2.28 22.72 -25.39
N HIS A 77 -2.57 22.27 -24.18
CA HIS A 77 -2.06 22.84 -22.94
C HIS A 77 -1.04 21.93 -22.26
N VAL A 78 -1.19 20.60 -22.39
CA VAL A 78 -0.18 19.65 -21.89
C VAL A 78 1.15 19.85 -22.60
N GLY A 79 1.17 20.07 -23.91
CA GLY A 79 2.39 20.33 -24.66
C GLY A 79 3.12 21.60 -24.21
N GLN A 80 2.38 22.66 -23.87
CA GLN A 80 2.96 23.89 -23.30
C GLN A 80 3.58 23.61 -21.93
N MET A 81 2.86 22.90 -21.06
CA MET A 81 3.37 22.45 -19.77
C MET A 81 4.65 21.62 -19.93
N VAL A 82 4.65 20.61 -20.79
CA VAL A 82 5.82 19.76 -21.04
C VAL A 82 7.00 20.58 -21.56
N ASN A 83 6.76 21.56 -22.44
CA ASN A 83 7.83 22.47 -22.90
C ASN A 83 8.42 23.31 -21.77
N GLN A 84 7.60 23.91 -20.90
CA GLN A 84 8.07 24.67 -19.73
C GLN A 84 8.94 23.79 -18.82
N LEU A 85 8.50 22.55 -18.58
CA LEU A 85 9.22 21.60 -17.72
C LEU A 85 10.54 21.15 -18.36
N ALA A 86 10.55 20.90 -19.68
CA ALA A 86 11.76 20.53 -20.42
C ALA A 86 12.81 21.64 -20.46
N THR A 87 12.38 22.90 -20.46
CA THR A 87 13.27 24.08 -20.44
C THR A 87 13.58 24.58 -19.02
N HIS A 88 13.22 23.82 -17.98
CA HIS A 88 13.40 24.19 -16.56
C HIS A 88 12.70 25.50 -16.13
N GLN A 89 11.63 25.89 -16.82
CA GLN A 89 10.81 27.07 -16.50
C GLN A 89 9.66 26.69 -15.54
N LEU A 90 10.02 26.33 -14.31
CA LEU A 90 9.07 25.76 -13.33
C LEU A 90 8.02 26.75 -12.83
N GLU A 91 8.37 28.04 -12.68
CA GLU A 91 7.42 29.10 -12.37
C GLU A 91 6.41 29.34 -13.51
N GLY A 92 6.86 29.17 -14.76
CA GLY A 92 5.98 29.25 -15.93
C GLY A 92 4.98 28.10 -15.94
N ALA A 93 5.44 26.89 -15.63
CA ALA A 93 4.56 25.72 -15.44
C ALA A 93 3.51 25.96 -14.35
N ALA A 94 3.91 26.46 -13.17
CA ALA A 94 2.96 26.78 -12.10
C ALA A 94 1.97 27.88 -12.53
N SER A 95 2.43 28.88 -13.28
CA SER A 95 1.61 29.97 -13.81
C SER A 95 0.51 29.46 -14.75
N LEU A 96 0.81 28.47 -15.60
CA LEU A 96 -0.19 27.83 -16.47
C LEU A 96 -1.31 27.14 -15.68
N LEU A 97 -0.97 26.48 -14.56
CA LEU A 97 -1.95 25.84 -13.67
C LEU A 97 -2.81 26.88 -12.93
N ASN A 98 -2.19 27.97 -12.50
CA ASN A 98 -2.85 29.08 -11.81
C ASN A 98 -3.81 29.84 -12.71
N ALA A 99 -3.42 30.09 -13.95
CA ALA A 99 -4.27 30.73 -14.96
C ALA A 99 -5.42 29.82 -15.43
N GLY A 100 -5.31 28.50 -15.19
CA GLY A 100 -6.25 27.52 -15.72
C GLY A 100 -6.02 27.21 -17.21
N ASP A 101 -4.90 27.65 -17.76
CA ASP A 101 -4.47 27.28 -19.10
C ASP A 101 -4.20 25.78 -19.18
N THR A 102 -3.61 25.18 -18.14
CA THR A 102 -3.48 23.72 -18.01
C THR A 102 -4.28 23.22 -16.82
N ASP A 103 -4.99 22.11 -16.98
CA ASP A 103 -5.72 21.49 -15.88
C ASP A 103 -4.75 20.77 -14.92
N VAL A 104 -5.06 20.71 -13.63
CA VAL A 104 -4.19 20.04 -12.66
C VAL A 104 -4.13 18.54 -12.92
N TYR A 105 -5.23 17.91 -13.36
CA TYR A 105 -5.23 16.49 -13.75
C TYR A 105 -4.33 16.22 -14.97
N GLU A 106 -4.22 17.18 -15.89
CA GLU A 106 -3.31 17.10 -17.02
C GLU A 106 -1.84 17.10 -16.57
N PHE A 107 -1.50 17.92 -15.57
CA PHE A 107 -0.18 17.90 -14.94
C PHE A 107 0.08 16.59 -14.16
N ILE A 108 -0.90 16.10 -13.40
CA ILE A 108 -0.81 14.84 -12.67
C ILE A 108 -0.58 13.67 -13.64
N ALA A 109 -1.21 13.69 -14.82
CA ALA A 109 -1.04 12.64 -15.83
C ALA A 109 0.41 12.51 -16.32
N ILE A 110 1.21 13.58 -16.26
CA ILE A 110 2.63 13.57 -16.61
C ILE A 110 3.57 13.45 -15.39
N ALA A 111 3.05 13.43 -14.17
CA ALA A 111 3.83 13.24 -12.94
C ALA A 111 4.76 12.00 -12.96
N PRO A 112 4.35 10.83 -13.51
CA PRO A 112 5.25 9.67 -13.61
C PRO A 112 6.51 9.90 -14.47
N LEU A 113 6.50 10.91 -15.34
CA LEU A 113 7.63 11.27 -16.21
C LEU A 113 8.55 12.31 -15.58
N LEU A 114 8.21 12.77 -14.38
CA LEU A 114 8.89 13.85 -13.67
C LEU A 114 9.70 13.33 -12.50
N LYS A 115 10.78 14.05 -12.19
CA LYS A 115 11.47 13.88 -10.92
C LYS A 115 10.63 14.52 -9.82
N THR A 116 10.58 13.89 -8.64
CA THR A 116 9.86 14.38 -7.45
C THR A 116 10.12 15.87 -7.18
N GLY A 117 11.39 16.31 -7.18
CA GLY A 117 11.73 17.71 -6.93
C GLY A 117 11.15 18.71 -7.95
N VAL A 118 10.93 18.29 -9.20
CA VAL A 118 10.27 19.13 -10.22
C VAL A 118 8.78 19.28 -9.91
N ILE A 119 8.13 18.19 -9.52
CA ILE A 119 6.71 18.21 -9.12
C ILE A 119 6.54 19.11 -7.90
N GLU A 120 7.42 18.97 -6.92
CA GLU A 120 7.35 19.76 -5.69
C GLU A 120 7.52 21.25 -5.94
N GLU A 121 8.48 21.62 -6.77
CA GLU A 121 8.78 23.00 -7.13
C GLU A 121 7.63 23.68 -7.88
N VAL A 122 6.92 22.94 -8.75
CA VAL A 122 5.75 23.46 -9.46
C VAL A 122 4.56 23.57 -8.51
N ILE A 123 4.21 22.48 -7.81
CA ILE A 123 3.00 22.38 -7.00
C ILE A 123 3.02 23.34 -5.80
N GLN A 124 4.18 23.62 -5.19
CA GLN A 124 4.24 24.59 -4.08
C GLN A 124 3.80 26.01 -4.50
N HIS A 125 3.97 26.36 -5.78
CA HIS A 125 3.59 27.65 -6.36
C HIS A 125 2.17 27.67 -6.96
N VAL A 126 1.45 26.54 -6.93
CA VAL A 126 0.05 26.48 -7.37
C VAL A 126 -0.86 27.03 -6.28
N ASN A 127 -1.80 27.91 -6.64
CA ASN A 127 -2.78 28.53 -5.76
C ASN A 127 -3.69 27.47 -5.13
N GLU A 128 -4.07 27.70 -3.87
CA GLU A 128 -4.93 26.75 -3.12
C GLU A 128 -6.28 26.51 -3.81
N GLU A 129 -6.86 27.54 -4.43
CA GLU A 129 -8.14 27.46 -5.17
C GLU A 129 -8.09 26.53 -6.40
N ARG A 130 -6.90 26.18 -6.88
CA ARG A 130 -6.70 25.25 -8.00
C ARG A 130 -6.54 23.80 -7.54
N LEU A 131 -6.26 23.59 -6.26
CA LEU A 131 -6.02 22.28 -5.69
C LEU A 131 -7.23 21.81 -4.88
N ASN A 132 -7.41 20.50 -4.82
CA ASN A 132 -8.40 19.85 -3.97
C ASN A 132 -7.80 18.55 -3.44
N LEU A 133 -8.53 17.87 -2.56
CA LEU A 133 -8.05 16.63 -1.94
C LEU A 133 -7.77 15.51 -2.95
N GLU A 134 -8.57 15.43 -4.02
CA GLU A 134 -8.36 14.44 -5.09
C GLU A 134 -7.04 14.65 -5.83
N HIS A 135 -6.66 15.90 -6.10
CA HIS A 135 -5.33 16.22 -6.65
C HIS A 135 -4.21 15.76 -5.72
N VAL A 136 -4.36 15.95 -4.40
CA VAL A 136 -3.35 15.51 -3.42
C VAL A 136 -3.23 13.99 -3.39
N ILE A 137 -4.35 13.27 -3.42
CA ILE A 137 -4.38 11.80 -3.50
C ILE A 137 -3.60 11.30 -4.73
N GLN A 138 -3.87 11.86 -5.90
CA GLN A 138 -3.22 11.42 -7.13
C GLN A 138 -1.74 11.85 -7.22
N LEU A 139 -1.36 12.92 -6.54
CA LEU A 139 0.05 13.36 -6.43
C LEU A 139 0.84 12.56 -5.41
N ALA A 140 0.20 11.97 -4.39
CA ALA A 140 0.87 11.33 -3.25
C ALA A 140 1.97 10.31 -3.61
N PRO A 141 1.82 9.46 -4.65
CA PRO A 141 2.88 8.54 -5.04
C PRO A 141 4.14 9.21 -5.62
N PHE A 142 4.07 10.49 -6.01
CA PHE A 142 5.10 11.19 -6.78
C PHE A 142 5.78 12.32 -6.02
N VAL A 143 5.31 12.66 -4.81
CA VAL A 143 5.84 13.74 -3.97
C VAL A 143 6.29 13.22 -2.62
N ASN A 144 7.13 13.96 -1.91
CA ASN A 144 7.53 13.59 -0.56
C ASN A 144 6.46 13.90 0.51
N GLU A 145 6.61 13.28 1.67
CA GLU A 145 5.74 13.45 2.83
C GLU A 145 5.64 14.90 3.34
N THR A 146 6.73 15.66 3.20
CA THR A 146 6.80 17.06 3.67
C THR A 146 5.89 17.95 2.82
N LEU A 147 5.88 17.77 1.50
CA LEU A 147 4.98 18.52 0.62
C LEU A 147 3.54 18.10 0.86
N LEU A 148 3.26 16.80 1.03
CA LEU A 148 1.89 16.32 1.30
C LEU A 148 1.30 16.99 2.54
N GLY A 149 2.04 17.03 3.65
CA GLY A 149 1.60 17.73 4.85
C GLY A 149 1.32 19.22 4.62
N LYS A 150 2.17 19.91 3.83
CA LYS A 150 1.96 21.32 3.45
C LYS A 150 0.69 21.50 2.61
N LEU A 151 0.44 20.61 1.66
CA LEU A 151 -0.74 20.67 0.80
C LEU A 151 -2.03 20.45 1.60
N LEU A 152 -2.06 19.44 2.47
CA LEU A 152 -3.21 19.20 3.35
C LEU A 152 -3.49 20.40 4.27
N THR A 153 -2.44 21.01 4.82
CA THR A 153 -2.56 22.22 5.65
C THR A 153 -3.11 23.40 4.84
N LYS A 154 -2.62 23.57 3.61
CA LYS A 154 -3.03 24.65 2.69
C LYS A 154 -4.50 24.51 2.28
N LEU A 155 -4.98 23.29 2.04
CA LEU A 155 -6.35 23.02 1.58
C LEU A 155 -7.44 23.24 2.64
N LYS A 156 -7.08 23.37 3.93
CA LYS A 156 -8.05 23.56 5.04
C LYS A 156 -9.22 22.58 4.97
N ILE A 157 -8.91 21.29 4.82
CA ILE A 157 -9.91 20.23 4.70
C ILE A 157 -10.80 20.24 5.94
N GLU A 158 -12.10 20.45 5.75
CA GLU A 158 -13.11 20.42 6.81
C GLU A 158 -13.69 19.02 6.98
N GLU A 159 -13.96 18.32 5.87
CA GLU A 159 -14.51 16.97 5.86
C GLU A 159 -13.83 16.10 4.79
N CYS A 160 -13.71 14.80 5.04
CA CYS A 160 -13.23 13.81 4.07
C CYS A 160 -13.90 12.44 4.26
N SER A 161 -13.74 11.55 3.28
CA SER A 161 -14.23 10.17 3.34
C SER A 161 -13.16 9.18 3.80
N TRP A 162 -13.58 8.02 4.29
CA TRP A 162 -12.66 6.91 4.61
C TRP A 162 -11.79 6.49 3.43
N GLU A 163 -12.35 6.43 2.22
CA GLU A 163 -11.60 6.06 1.00
C GLU A 163 -10.46 7.05 0.71
N GLN A 164 -10.68 8.34 0.96
CA GLN A 164 -9.66 9.37 0.79
C GLN A 164 -8.54 9.21 1.82
N VAL A 165 -8.90 8.91 3.07
CA VAL A 165 -7.92 8.63 4.14
C VAL A 165 -7.10 7.38 3.81
N GLU A 166 -7.76 6.29 3.41
CA GLU A 166 -7.12 5.04 3.00
C GLU A 166 -6.15 5.24 1.83
N SER A 167 -6.52 6.07 0.85
CA SER A 167 -5.68 6.37 -0.30
C SER A 167 -4.42 7.16 0.05
N LEU A 168 -4.48 7.98 1.11
CA LEU A 168 -3.36 8.80 1.56
C LEU A 168 -2.51 8.15 2.65
N ALA A 169 -3.08 7.24 3.45
CA ALA A 169 -2.42 6.63 4.60
C ALA A 169 -1.01 6.08 4.33
N PRO A 170 -0.72 5.42 3.20
CA PRO A 170 0.63 4.93 2.90
C PRO A 170 1.70 6.02 2.71
N PHE A 171 1.28 7.25 2.45
CA PHE A 171 2.16 8.37 2.06
C PHE A 171 2.21 9.48 3.11
N LEU A 172 1.38 9.41 4.16
CA LEU A 172 1.25 10.49 5.13
C LEU A 172 2.03 10.22 6.42
N PRO A 173 2.74 11.24 6.94
CA PRO A 173 3.21 11.21 8.32
C PRO A 173 2.04 11.08 9.28
N LYS A 174 2.26 10.36 10.38
CA LYS A 174 1.25 10.09 11.42
C LYS A 174 0.46 11.32 11.86
N PRO A 175 1.06 12.50 12.17
CA PRO A 175 0.29 13.66 12.62
C PRO A 175 -0.76 14.13 11.61
N PHE A 176 -0.47 14.05 10.32
CA PHE A 176 -1.42 14.44 9.27
C PHE A 176 -2.50 13.38 9.05
N LEU A 177 -2.15 12.10 9.18
CA LEU A 177 -3.13 11.02 9.16
C LEU A 177 -4.11 11.13 10.33
N SER A 178 -3.63 11.37 11.55
CA SER A 178 -4.47 11.57 12.73
C SER A 178 -5.39 12.78 12.57
N ASP A 179 -4.90 13.90 12.02
CA ASP A 179 -5.73 15.08 11.71
C ASP A 179 -6.85 14.76 10.70
N LEU A 180 -6.53 14.04 9.61
CA LEU A 180 -7.55 13.62 8.63
C LEU A 180 -8.60 12.70 9.24
N LEU A 181 -8.22 11.75 10.09
CA LEU A 181 -9.16 10.86 10.78
C LEU A 181 -10.20 11.63 11.59
N THR A 182 -9.83 12.77 12.19
CA THR A 182 -10.78 13.61 12.94
C THR A 182 -11.82 14.32 12.07
N LYS A 183 -11.58 14.38 10.74
CA LYS A 183 -12.42 15.06 9.75
C LYS A 183 -13.31 14.10 8.97
N VAL A 184 -13.29 12.81 9.30
CA VAL A 184 -14.14 11.83 8.62
C VAL A 184 -15.57 11.92 9.18
N ASN A 185 -16.53 12.34 8.36
CA ASN A 185 -17.93 12.48 8.75
C ASN A 185 -18.75 11.21 8.42
N ALA A 186 -18.24 10.05 8.84
CA ALA A 186 -18.91 8.76 8.68
C ALA A 186 -18.43 7.79 9.76
N PRO A 187 -19.31 6.89 10.26
CA PRO A 187 -18.88 5.88 11.23
C PRO A 187 -17.79 4.99 10.63
N VAL A 188 -16.80 4.64 11.43
CA VAL A 188 -15.76 3.68 11.03
C VAL A 188 -16.36 2.29 10.88
N THR A 189 -15.92 1.57 9.85
CA THR A 189 -16.24 0.15 9.67
C THR A 189 -15.02 -0.71 9.94
N LEU A 190 -15.23 -2.00 10.19
CA LEU A 190 -14.14 -2.98 10.33
C LEU A 190 -13.24 -3.02 9.08
N ALA A 191 -13.82 -2.88 7.89
CA ALA A 191 -13.06 -2.83 6.63
C ALA A 191 -12.10 -1.63 6.62
N ASN A 192 -12.57 -0.45 7.02
CA ASN A 192 -11.72 0.74 7.10
C ASN A 192 -10.58 0.55 8.09
N LEU A 193 -10.89 -0.02 9.27
CA LEU A 193 -9.87 -0.27 10.29
C LEU A 193 -8.81 -1.26 9.78
N LEU A 194 -9.20 -2.34 9.10
CA LEU A 194 -8.28 -3.32 8.53
C LEU A 194 -7.37 -2.73 7.46
N HIS A 195 -7.88 -1.85 6.61
CA HIS A 195 -7.08 -1.17 5.59
C HIS A 195 -6.09 -0.17 6.18
N LEU A 196 -6.49 0.50 7.28
CA LEU A 196 -5.68 1.53 7.91
C LEU A 196 -4.72 0.99 8.99
N ALA A 197 -5.02 -0.17 9.59
CA ALA A 197 -4.27 -0.73 10.72
C ALA A 197 -2.74 -0.69 10.59
N PRO A 198 -2.12 -0.96 9.42
CA PRO A 198 -0.67 -0.86 9.25
C PRO A 198 -0.09 0.55 9.42
N PHE A 199 -0.89 1.58 9.23
CA PHE A 199 -0.50 2.98 9.25
C PHE A 199 -0.87 3.69 10.56
N LEU A 200 -1.79 3.10 11.32
CA LEU A 200 -2.22 3.62 12.62
C LEU A 200 -1.24 3.21 13.72
N ALA A 201 -1.23 3.97 14.83
CA ALA A 201 -0.36 3.67 15.97
C ALA A 201 -1.14 3.52 17.27
N GLY A 202 -1.94 4.53 17.62
CA GLY A 202 -2.74 4.54 18.86
C GLY A 202 -4.23 4.73 18.60
N GLU A 203 -4.59 5.14 17.38
CA GLU A 203 -5.94 5.46 16.96
C GLU A 203 -6.83 4.21 16.86
N ILE A 204 -6.22 3.04 16.66
CA ILE A 204 -6.95 1.76 16.55
C ILE A 204 -7.87 1.58 17.76
N GLN A 205 -7.40 1.87 18.97
CA GLN A 205 -8.22 1.73 20.18
C GLN A 205 -9.50 2.59 20.12
N SER A 206 -9.36 3.88 19.78
CA SER A 206 -10.49 4.80 19.70
C SER A 206 -11.45 4.49 18.55
N LEU A 207 -10.93 3.99 17.44
CA LEU A 207 -11.74 3.60 16.28
C LEU A 207 -12.49 2.29 16.57
N MET A 208 -11.84 1.34 17.23
CA MET A 208 -12.45 0.06 17.62
C MET A 208 -13.65 0.22 18.55
N GLN A 209 -13.66 1.22 19.43
CA GLN A 209 -14.79 1.50 20.32
C GLN A 209 -16.09 1.86 19.58
N GLN A 210 -15.99 2.23 18.29
CA GLN A 210 -17.13 2.59 17.46
C GLN A 210 -17.62 1.42 16.60
N ILE A 211 -16.89 0.31 16.58
CA ILE A 211 -17.22 -0.89 15.81
C ILE A 211 -17.96 -1.86 16.74
N ASP A 212 -19.01 -2.49 16.21
CA ASP A 212 -19.68 -3.59 16.89
C ASP A 212 -18.78 -4.85 16.92
N ILE A 213 -18.09 -5.04 18.03
CA ILE A 213 -17.13 -6.14 18.24
C ILE A 213 -17.83 -7.50 18.18
N GLU A 214 -19.13 -7.57 18.50
CA GLU A 214 -19.88 -8.82 18.55
C GLU A 214 -20.04 -9.47 17.17
N GLN A 215 -19.92 -8.70 16.08
CA GLN A 215 -20.08 -9.15 14.69
C GLN A 215 -18.74 -9.43 13.99
N ILE A 216 -17.61 -9.30 14.68
CA ILE A 216 -16.28 -9.57 14.10
C ILE A 216 -16.08 -11.07 13.99
N ASN A 217 -15.74 -11.55 12.79
CA ASN A 217 -15.38 -12.94 12.56
C ASN A 217 -13.89 -13.19 12.83
N TRP A 218 -13.52 -14.45 13.02
CA TRP A 218 -12.15 -14.84 13.34
C TRP A 218 -11.11 -14.43 12.30
N HIS A 219 -11.46 -14.45 11.01
CA HIS A 219 -10.52 -14.09 9.95
C HIS A 219 -10.09 -12.62 10.06
N ASP A 220 -10.99 -11.74 10.44
CA ASP A 220 -10.68 -10.33 10.64
C ASP A 220 -9.89 -10.10 11.95
N ILE A 221 -10.15 -10.88 13.00
CA ILE A 221 -9.34 -10.87 14.24
C ILE A 221 -7.88 -11.21 13.93
N GLU A 222 -7.63 -12.27 13.14
CA GLU A 222 -6.29 -12.68 12.71
C GLU A 222 -5.58 -11.55 11.96
N ARG A 223 -6.29 -10.82 11.09
CA ARG A 223 -5.74 -9.70 10.32
C ARG A 223 -5.45 -8.46 11.17
N LEU A 224 -6.20 -8.24 12.25
CA LEU A 224 -5.96 -7.14 13.19
C LEU A 224 -4.85 -7.44 14.20
N ALA A 225 -4.64 -8.72 14.56
CA ALA A 225 -3.73 -9.15 15.61
C ALA A 225 -2.33 -8.52 15.57
N PRO A 226 -1.67 -8.32 14.41
CA PRO A 226 -0.34 -7.69 14.35
C PRO A 226 -0.31 -6.21 14.75
N PHE A 227 -1.46 -5.53 14.77
CA PHE A 227 -1.56 -4.07 14.89
C PHE A 227 -2.17 -3.61 16.21
N ILE A 228 -2.57 -4.53 17.09
CA ILE A 228 -3.21 -4.23 18.38
C ILE A 228 -2.43 -4.86 19.54
N SER A 229 -2.69 -4.38 20.75
CA SER A 229 -2.06 -4.97 21.93
C SER A 229 -2.63 -6.34 22.27
N SER A 230 -1.87 -7.15 23.01
CA SER A 230 -2.31 -8.45 23.54
C SER A 230 -3.62 -8.32 24.35
N ASP A 231 -3.75 -7.27 25.17
CA ASP A 231 -4.96 -6.98 25.95
C ASP A 231 -6.17 -6.69 25.03
N GLN A 232 -5.97 -5.85 24.01
CA GLN A 232 -7.03 -5.51 23.05
C GLN A 232 -7.47 -6.74 22.26
N LEU A 233 -6.52 -7.55 21.79
CA LEU A 233 -6.80 -8.78 21.07
C LEU A 233 -7.58 -9.76 21.94
N THR A 234 -7.21 -9.90 23.21
CA THR A 234 -7.91 -10.74 24.17
C THR A 234 -9.34 -10.25 24.42
N ASP A 235 -9.52 -8.94 24.60
CA ASP A 235 -10.84 -8.31 24.75
C ASP A 235 -11.75 -8.56 23.55
N ILE A 236 -11.22 -8.51 22.33
CA ILE A 236 -11.98 -8.79 21.10
C ILE A 236 -12.40 -10.25 21.06
N ILE A 237 -11.45 -11.17 21.28
CA ILE A 237 -11.70 -12.62 21.25
C ILE A 237 -12.77 -13.01 22.28
N GLN A 238 -12.75 -12.41 23.47
CA GLN A 238 -13.72 -12.71 24.52
C GLN A 238 -15.12 -12.12 24.27
N LYS A 239 -15.22 -11.02 23.51
CA LYS A 239 -16.49 -10.34 23.24
C LYS A 239 -17.13 -10.71 21.91
N CYS A 240 -16.36 -11.25 20.96
CA CYS A 240 -16.90 -11.68 19.69
C CYS A 240 -17.84 -12.88 19.87
N ASN A 241 -18.94 -12.93 19.11
CA ASN A 241 -19.85 -14.07 19.13
C ASN A 241 -19.29 -15.31 18.40
N ASP A 242 -18.19 -15.13 17.66
CA ASP A 242 -17.53 -16.18 16.90
C ASP A 242 -16.55 -16.94 17.80
N SER A 243 -16.97 -18.10 18.31
CA SER A 243 -16.12 -18.93 19.17
C SER A 243 -14.96 -19.54 18.39
N ILE A 244 -13.82 -19.76 19.06
CA ILE A 244 -12.74 -20.56 18.48
C ILE A 244 -13.23 -21.99 18.29
N GLU A 245 -13.23 -22.44 17.03
CA GLU A 245 -13.65 -23.79 16.66
C GLU A 245 -12.46 -24.73 16.42
N THR A 246 -11.27 -24.17 16.17
CA THR A 246 -10.08 -24.94 15.77
C THR A 246 -8.79 -24.46 16.44
N MET A 247 -7.84 -25.37 16.63
CA MET A 247 -6.50 -25.00 17.14
C MET A 247 -5.74 -24.07 16.18
N ARG A 248 -5.98 -24.20 14.87
CA ARG A 248 -5.35 -23.34 13.86
C ARG A 248 -5.65 -21.86 14.10
N GLN A 249 -6.87 -21.55 14.51
CA GLN A 249 -7.31 -20.19 14.85
C GLN A 249 -6.47 -19.63 16.01
N LEU A 250 -6.32 -20.39 17.10
CA LEU A 250 -5.49 -20.00 18.23
C LEU A 250 -4.00 -19.85 17.85
N VAL A 251 -3.47 -20.78 17.05
CA VAL A 251 -2.08 -20.74 16.54
C VAL A 251 -1.82 -19.45 15.75
N ALA A 252 -2.79 -19.00 14.94
CA ALA A 252 -2.62 -17.81 14.10
C ALA A 252 -2.46 -16.52 14.90
N VAL A 253 -3.13 -16.41 16.05
CA VAL A 253 -3.07 -15.22 16.92
C VAL A 253 -2.06 -15.33 18.06
N ALA A 254 -1.57 -16.54 18.37
CA ALA A 254 -0.63 -16.80 19.45
C ALA A 254 0.64 -15.91 19.46
N PRO A 255 1.25 -15.56 18.30
CA PRO A 255 2.41 -14.66 18.30
C PRO A 255 2.14 -13.25 18.85
N PHE A 256 0.88 -12.84 18.92
CA PHE A 256 0.44 -11.51 19.33
C PHE A 256 -0.20 -11.49 20.71
N LEU A 257 -0.21 -12.63 21.41
CA LEU A 257 -0.79 -12.79 22.73
C LEU A 257 0.28 -13.10 23.78
N GLU A 258 0.00 -12.67 25.01
CA GLU A 258 0.75 -13.12 26.18
C GLU A 258 0.36 -14.56 26.57
N LYS A 259 1.27 -15.26 27.25
CA LYS A 259 1.13 -16.68 27.59
C LYS A 259 -0.13 -16.95 28.41
N GLU A 260 -0.41 -16.05 29.34
CA GLU A 260 -1.55 -16.09 30.25
C GLU A 260 -2.87 -15.92 29.49
N HIS A 261 -2.91 -15.06 28.46
CA HIS A 261 -4.08 -14.87 27.61
C HIS A 261 -4.34 -16.07 26.72
N ILE A 262 -3.30 -16.67 26.13
CA ILE A 262 -3.44 -17.91 25.37
C ILE A 262 -4.01 -19.03 26.25
N GLU A 263 -3.56 -19.13 27.50
CA GLU A 263 -4.09 -20.11 28.46
C GLU A 263 -5.55 -19.85 28.83
N SER A 264 -5.92 -18.58 29.08
CA SER A 264 -7.31 -18.19 29.32
C SER A 264 -8.22 -18.55 28.15
N ILE A 265 -7.80 -18.23 26.92
CA ILE A 265 -8.56 -18.49 25.70
C ILE A 265 -8.70 -20.00 25.51
N PHE A 266 -7.61 -20.76 25.61
CA PHE A 266 -7.64 -22.22 25.47
C PHE A 266 -8.58 -22.88 26.48
N LEU A 267 -8.59 -22.42 27.74
CA LEU A 267 -9.47 -22.96 28.79
C LEU A 267 -10.97 -22.75 28.50
N GLN A 268 -11.32 -21.77 27.68
CA GLN A 268 -12.69 -21.49 27.26
C GLN A 268 -13.10 -22.28 26.01
N THR A 269 -12.14 -22.90 25.31
CA THR A 269 -12.45 -23.72 24.14
C THR A 269 -12.94 -25.11 24.55
N GLU A 270 -14.20 -25.43 24.23
CA GLU A 270 -14.74 -26.77 24.46
C GLU A 270 -14.49 -27.67 23.26
N SER A 271 -14.03 -28.90 23.52
CA SER A 271 -14.02 -30.01 22.55
C SER A 271 -13.24 -29.79 21.25
N ILE A 272 -12.20 -28.94 21.24
CA ILE A 272 -11.32 -28.79 20.08
C ILE A 272 -10.39 -30.01 19.96
N SER A 273 -10.36 -30.62 18.77
CA SER A 273 -9.39 -31.66 18.45
C SER A 273 -7.98 -31.06 18.37
N ILE A 274 -7.06 -31.57 19.18
CA ILE A 274 -5.66 -31.15 19.22
C ILE A 274 -4.83 -32.17 18.45
N SER A 275 -4.02 -31.71 17.49
CA SER A 275 -3.06 -32.53 16.77
C SER A 275 -1.63 -32.22 17.21
N LYS A 276 -0.70 -33.15 16.97
CA LYS A 276 0.73 -32.90 17.23
C LYS A 276 1.28 -31.63 16.55
N ASN A 277 0.77 -31.27 15.36
CA ASN A 277 1.23 -30.10 14.63
C ASN A 277 0.82 -28.81 15.34
N ASP A 278 -0.36 -28.80 15.96
CA ASP A 278 -0.84 -27.65 16.74
C ASP A 278 0.03 -27.45 17.99
N VAL A 279 0.38 -28.55 18.67
CA VAL A 279 1.26 -28.51 19.85
C VAL A 279 2.63 -27.96 19.49
N LEU A 280 3.23 -28.43 18.38
CA LEU A 280 4.51 -27.91 17.89
C LEU A 280 4.45 -26.43 17.53
N ALA A 281 3.36 -25.99 16.89
CA ALA A 281 3.18 -24.60 16.48
C ALA A 281 2.96 -23.66 17.67
N LEU A 282 2.26 -24.11 18.72
CA LEU A 282 2.01 -23.32 19.93
C LEU A 282 3.17 -23.31 20.92
N ALA A 283 4.05 -24.31 20.89
CA ALA A 283 5.13 -24.49 21.87
C ALA A 283 5.95 -23.22 22.18
N PRO A 284 6.32 -22.37 21.21
CA PRO A 284 7.07 -21.13 21.49
C PRO A 284 6.26 -20.09 22.27
N PHE A 285 4.94 -20.12 22.16
CA PHE A 285 4.04 -19.05 22.59
C PHE A 285 3.33 -19.35 23.90
N VAL A 286 3.36 -20.58 24.40
CA VAL A 286 2.59 -20.99 25.59
C VAL A 286 3.42 -21.11 26.86
N SER A 287 2.72 -21.18 28.00
CA SER A 287 3.31 -21.60 29.27
C SER A 287 3.70 -23.08 29.22
N LYS A 288 4.72 -23.46 29.99
CA LYS A 288 5.17 -24.84 30.08
C LYS A 288 4.06 -25.78 30.60
N SER A 289 3.30 -25.32 31.59
CA SER A 289 2.15 -26.04 32.14
C SER A 289 1.09 -26.29 31.08
N LEU A 290 0.77 -25.28 30.26
CA LEU A 290 -0.18 -25.45 29.17
C LEU A 290 0.36 -26.40 28.10
N LEU A 291 1.63 -26.31 27.74
CA LEU A 291 2.26 -27.22 26.77
C LEU A 291 2.19 -28.68 27.23
N GLU A 292 2.49 -28.95 28.50
CA GLU A 292 2.39 -30.29 29.08
C GLU A 292 0.94 -30.82 29.08
N ARG A 293 -0.05 -29.94 29.31
CA ARG A 293 -1.47 -30.29 29.18
C ARG A 293 -1.86 -30.61 27.73
N LEU A 294 -1.40 -29.82 26.77
CA LEU A 294 -1.64 -30.05 25.35
C LEU A 294 -1.06 -31.39 24.90
N ILE A 295 0.17 -31.70 25.31
CA ILE A 295 0.82 -33.00 25.03
C ILE A 295 0.00 -34.15 25.62
N SER A 296 -0.49 -33.99 26.86
CA SER A 296 -1.29 -35.02 27.54
C SER A 296 -2.65 -35.30 26.87
N SER A 297 -3.12 -34.37 26.02
CA SER A 297 -4.36 -34.54 25.25
C SER A 297 -4.17 -35.30 23.93
N LEU A 298 -2.93 -35.51 23.50
CA LEU A 298 -2.60 -36.26 22.28
C LEU A 298 -2.80 -37.76 22.49
N LYS A 299 -2.97 -38.50 21.39
CA LYS A 299 -3.06 -39.97 21.47
C LYS A 299 -1.70 -40.56 21.88
N PRO A 300 -1.70 -41.72 22.57
CA PRO A 300 -0.48 -42.46 22.82
C PRO A 300 0.27 -42.70 21.51
N ASN A 301 1.57 -42.45 21.50
CA ASN A 301 2.43 -42.60 20.33
C ASN A 301 2.21 -41.67 19.13
N GLU A 302 1.49 -40.56 19.32
CA GLU A 302 1.31 -39.56 18.25
C GLU A 302 2.58 -38.73 17.97
N LEU A 303 3.35 -38.39 19.02
CA LEU A 303 4.62 -37.67 18.90
C LEU A 303 5.75 -38.60 18.45
N THR A 304 6.57 -38.16 17.49
CA THR A 304 7.82 -38.85 17.12
C THR A 304 9.00 -38.37 17.97
N ILE A 305 10.15 -39.05 17.92
CA ILE A 305 11.39 -38.59 18.57
C ILE A 305 11.79 -37.19 18.06
N GLN A 306 11.62 -36.93 16.76
CA GLN A 306 11.91 -35.62 16.17
C GLN A 306 10.98 -34.53 16.73
N ASP A 307 9.69 -34.85 16.92
CA ASP A 307 8.73 -33.93 17.53
C ASP A 307 9.11 -33.62 18.99
N VAL A 308 9.53 -34.62 19.77
CA VAL A 308 10.00 -34.43 21.16
C VAL A 308 11.25 -33.54 21.20
N LEU A 309 12.20 -33.74 20.28
CA LEU A 309 13.38 -32.88 20.19
C LEU A 309 13.02 -31.43 19.84
N ALA A 310 12.02 -31.21 18.99
CA ALA A 310 11.54 -29.87 18.66
C ALA A 310 10.85 -29.18 19.86
N LEU A 311 10.18 -29.96 20.72
CA LEU A 311 9.53 -29.47 21.94
C LEU A 311 10.49 -29.30 23.13
N ALA A 312 11.65 -29.97 23.11
CA ALA A 312 12.61 -30.00 24.22
C ALA A 312 12.97 -28.62 24.80
N PRO A 313 13.16 -27.54 24.01
CA PRO A 313 13.46 -26.20 24.55
C PRO A 313 12.37 -25.63 25.47
N PHE A 314 11.14 -26.15 25.37
CA PHE A 314 9.96 -25.61 26.03
C PHE A 314 9.45 -26.50 27.18
N LEU A 315 10.08 -27.65 27.43
CA LEU A 315 9.62 -28.68 28.37
C LEU A 315 10.51 -28.83 29.61
N SER A 316 10.07 -29.63 30.59
CA SER A 316 10.91 -30.08 31.71
C SER A 316 11.72 -31.31 31.29
N ASN A 317 12.91 -31.46 31.90
CA ASN A 317 13.70 -32.68 31.73
C ASN A 317 12.89 -33.94 32.10
N SER A 318 12.09 -33.89 33.17
CA SER A 318 11.22 -34.99 33.57
C SER A 318 10.16 -35.33 32.52
N THR A 319 9.53 -34.32 31.89
CA THR A 319 8.55 -34.56 30.82
C THR A 319 9.22 -35.13 29.58
N ILE A 320 10.43 -34.64 29.22
CA ILE A 320 11.21 -35.18 28.10
C ILE A 320 11.57 -36.65 28.34
N GLU A 321 12.06 -36.98 29.54
CA GLU A 321 12.39 -38.37 29.91
C GLU A 321 11.17 -39.29 29.81
N ASN A 322 10.01 -38.87 30.34
CA ASN A 322 8.78 -39.65 30.24
C ASN A 322 8.35 -39.87 28.77
N LEU A 323 8.39 -38.82 27.95
CA LEU A 323 8.02 -38.91 26.53
C LEU A 323 8.98 -39.79 25.72
N LEU A 324 10.25 -39.93 26.13
CA LEU A 324 11.21 -40.81 25.47
C LEU A 324 11.06 -42.27 25.90
N VAL A 325 10.65 -42.53 27.14
CA VAL A 325 10.40 -43.89 27.65
C VAL A 325 9.18 -44.55 27.00
N GLU A 326 8.19 -43.75 26.56
CA GLU A 326 6.99 -44.23 25.88
C GLU A 326 7.19 -44.58 24.39
N LYS A 327 8.37 -44.32 23.81
CA LYS A 327 8.71 -44.53 22.38
C LYS A 327 9.56 -45.76 22.16
#